data_AF-A0A955FRI5-F1
#
_entry.id   AF-A0A955FRI5-F1
#
_cell.length_a   1.000
_cell.length_b   1.000
_cell.length_c   1.000
_cell.angle_alpha   90.00
_cell.angle_beta   90.00
_cell.angle_gamma   90.00
#
_symmetry.space_group_name_H-M   'P 1'
#
loop_
_entity.id
_entity.type
_entity.pdbx_description
1 polymer ?
#
loop_
_entity_poly.entity_id
_entity_poly.type
_entity_poly.pdbx_seq_one_letter_code
_entity_poly.pdbx_strand_id
1 'polypeptide(L)'
;MQKRNIKRLIYTVRYQYMTVNNLVLATAVVIGASWAWSSVEVVQRNYQLQKLVDDKKRLEKLVRLETENLQFEQNYYKSNEYLSLEAKRRLGLAEPGEKALILPPNSAAVKAEDQASQSYDASRVSTTIPPPPLEQWIDFLFANKPHL
;
A
#
# COMPACT_ATOMS: atom_id res chain seq x y z
N MET A 1 22.57 -45.52 -41.94
CA MET A 1 21.54 -45.47 -43.02
C MET A 1 20.81 -44.11 -43.16
N GLN A 2 21.06 -43.09 -42.33
CA GLN A 2 20.30 -41.81 -42.35
C GLN A 2 20.69 -40.79 -43.46
N LYS A 3 21.90 -40.89 -44.04
CA LYS A 3 22.42 -39.89 -44.99
C LYS A 3 21.66 -39.83 -46.32
N ARG A 4 20.95 -40.90 -46.70
CA ARG A 4 20.22 -40.98 -47.98
C ARG A 4 18.88 -40.22 -47.95
N ASN A 5 18.24 -40.17 -46.79
CA ASN A 5 16.95 -39.50 -46.62
C ASN A 5 17.12 -37.98 -46.60
N ILE A 6 18.19 -37.48 -45.97
CA ILE A 6 18.55 -36.05 -45.96
C ILE A 6 18.86 -35.55 -47.37
N LYS A 7 19.64 -36.30 -48.16
CA LYS A 7 19.97 -35.93 -49.55
C LYS A 7 18.74 -35.84 -50.45
N ARG A 8 17.77 -36.75 -50.28
CA ARG A 8 16.51 -36.72 -51.03
C ARG A 8 15.64 -35.54 -50.63
N LEU A 9 15.53 -35.25 -49.33
CA LEU A 9 14.78 -34.12 -48.81
C LEU A 9 15.36 -32.79 -49.30
N ILE A 10 16.69 -32.64 -49.30
CA ILE A 10 17.36 -31.46 -49.85
C ILE A 10 17.12 -31.34 -51.37
N TYR A 11 17.15 -32.45 -52.10
CA TYR A 11 16.93 -32.45 -53.56
C TYR A 11 15.49 -32.07 -53.92
N THR A 12 14.49 -32.63 -53.24
CA THR A 12 13.07 -32.30 -53.49
C THR A 12 12.75 -30.86 -53.09
N VAL A 13 13.28 -30.39 -51.96
CA VAL A 13 13.16 -28.99 -51.54
C VAL A 13 13.79 -28.05 -52.56
N ARG A 14 15.00 -28.37 -53.05
CA ARG A 14 15.71 -27.53 -54.02
C ARG A 14 15.03 -27.48 -55.39
N TYR A 15 14.56 -28.60 -55.92
CA TYR A 15 14.04 -28.64 -57.30
C TYR A 15 12.56 -28.27 -57.41
N GLN A 16 11.76 -28.53 -56.37
CA GLN A 16 10.31 -28.32 -56.41
C GLN A 16 9.87 -27.03 -55.71
N TYR A 17 10.66 -26.53 -54.75
CA TYR A 17 10.31 -25.33 -53.97
C TYR A 17 11.19 -24.10 -54.25
N MET A 18 12.34 -24.19 -54.94
CA MET A 18 13.08 -23.01 -55.42
C MET A 18 12.49 -22.45 -56.73
N THR A 19 11.24 -21.99 -56.67
CA THR A 19 10.69 -21.07 -57.67
C THR A 19 10.65 -19.67 -57.07
N VAL A 20 10.79 -18.62 -57.91
CA VAL A 20 10.83 -17.21 -57.44
C VAL A 20 9.61 -16.88 -56.56
N ASN A 21 8.44 -17.43 -56.89
CA ASN A 21 7.20 -17.22 -56.15
C ASN A 21 7.26 -17.77 -54.71
N ASN A 22 7.82 -18.96 -54.52
CA ASN A 22 7.96 -19.57 -53.20
C ASN A 22 9.02 -18.85 -52.35
N LEU A 23 10.06 -18.28 -52.97
CA LEU A 23 11.06 -17.47 -52.28
C LEU A 23 10.43 -16.16 -51.75
N VAL A 24 9.60 -15.51 -52.57
CA VAL A 24 8.86 -14.31 -52.15
C VAL A 24 7.90 -14.63 -51.00
N LEU A 25 7.15 -15.73 -51.10
CA LEU A 25 6.25 -16.18 -50.02
C LEU A 25 7.01 -16.49 -48.73
N ALA A 26 8.13 -17.21 -48.81
CA ALA A 26 8.97 -17.52 -47.64
C ALA A 26 9.52 -16.24 -46.99
N THR A 27 9.95 -15.27 -47.80
CA THR A 27 10.43 -13.97 -47.30
C THR A 27 9.32 -13.19 -46.60
N ALA A 28 8.12 -13.16 -47.18
CA ALA A 28 6.95 -12.52 -46.56
C ALA A 28 6.58 -13.16 -45.21
N VAL A 29 6.63 -14.50 -45.12
CA VAL A 29 6.39 -15.22 -43.86
C VAL A 29 7.45 -14.88 -42.82
N VAL A 30 8.74 -14.82 -43.19
CA VAL A 30 9.82 -14.44 -42.27
C VAL A 30 9.66 -13.01 -41.77
N ILE A 31 9.28 -12.08 -42.65
CA ILE A 31 9.01 -10.69 -42.25
C ILE A 31 7.83 -10.63 -41.29
N GLY A 32 6.70 -11.29 -41.62
CA GLY A 32 5.53 -11.34 -40.75
C GLY A 32 5.82 -11.96 -39.38
N ALA A 33 6.58 -13.06 -39.34
CA ALA A 33 7.02 -13.68 -38.10
C ALA A 33 7.94 -12.77 -37.27
N SER A 34 8.84 -12.03 -37.92
CA SER A 34 9.72 -11.07 -37.25
C SER A 34 8.94 -9.92 -36.61
N TRP A 35 7.89 -9.45 -37.27
CA TRP A 35 7.00 -8.42 -36.73
C TRP A 35 6.21 -8.92 -35.52
N ALA A 36 5.67 -10.14 -35.61
CA ALA A 36 4.98 -10.76 -34.49
C ALA A 36 5.91 -10.94 -33.27
N TRP A 37 7.15 -11.37 -33.50
CA TRP A 37 8.14 -11.53 -32.43
C TRP A 37 8.56 -10.20 -31.79
N SER A 38 8.78 -9.16 -32.60
CA SER A 38 9.12 -7.82 -32.11
C SER A 38 8.01 -7.18 -31.28
N SER A 39 6.74 -7.41 -31.63
CA SER A 39 5.58 -6.91 -30.87
C SER A 39 5.57 -7.44 -29.43
N VAL A 40 5.85 -8.74 -29.24
CA VAL A 40 5.88 -9.37 -27.91
C VAL A 40 6.97 -8.78 -27.02
N GLU A 41 8.17 -8.55 -27.57
CA GLU A 41 9.30 -7.99 -26.82
C GLU A 41 9.04 -6.55 -26.36
N VAL A 42 8.43 -5.72 -27.22
CA VAL A 42 8.06 -4.34 -26.87
C VAL A 42 7.01 -4.32 -25.77
N VAL A 43 6.01 -5.19 -25.82
CA VAL A 43 4.97 -5.29 -24.78
C VAL A 43 5.60 -5.71 -23.45
N GLN A 44 6.44 -6.75 -23.43
CA GLN A 44 7.12 -7.19 -22.21
C GLN A 44 7.99 -6.10 -21.60
N ARG A 45 8.79 -5.40 -22.42
CA ARG A 45 9.64 -4.29 -21.97
C ARG A 45 8.81 -3.12 -21.45
N ASN A 46 7.68 -2.79 -22.11
CA ASN A 46 6.79 -1.73 -21.68
C ASN A 46 6.13 -2.04 -20.34
N TYR A 47 5.67 -3.28 -20.12
CA TYR A 47 5.14 -3.71 -18.82
C TYR A 47 6.17 -3.60 -17.70
N GLN A 48 7.42 -4.00 -17.94
CA GLN A 48 8.49 -3.85 -16.94
C GLN A 48 8.78 -2.37 -16.62
N LEU A 49 8.81 -1.51 -17.63
CA LEU A 49 9.00 -0.07 -17.46
C LEU A 49 7.82 0.57 -16.70
N GLN A 50 6.58 0.20 -17.02
CA GLN A 50 5.40 0.66 -16.30
C GLN A 50 5.44 0.24 -14.83
N LYS A 51 5.79 -1.02 -14.56
CA LYS A 51 5.92 -1.52 -13.19
C LYS A 51 6.95 -0.73 -12.38
N LEU A 52 8.11 -0.43 -12.95
CA LEU A 52 9.13 0.39 -12.29
C LEU A 52 8.64 1.82 -12.01
N VAL A 53 7.90 2.41 -12.94
CA VAL A 53 7.31 3.74 -12.76
C VAL A 53 6.26 3.72 -11.65
N ASP A 54 5.39 2.71 -11.62
CA ASP A 54 4.34 2.58 -10.61
C ASP A 54 4.92 2.32 -9.22
N ASP A 55 5.98 1.53 -9.13
CA ASP A 55 6.71 1.30 -7.88
C ASP A 55 7.33 2.61 -7.36
N LYS A 56 7.98 3.38 -8.24
CA LYS A 56 8.54 4.69 -7.87
C LYS A 56 7.47 5.70 -7.46
N LYS A 57 6.35 5.77 -8.16
CA LYS A 57 5.22 6.65 -7.81
C LYS A 57 4.63 6.29 -6.45
N ARG A 58 4.51 4.99 -6.14
CA ARG A 58 4.06 4.53 -4.82
C ARG A 58 5.01 4.96 -3.72
N LEU A 59 6.32 4.79 -3.92
CA LEU A 59 7.33 5.24 -2.98
C LEU A 59 7.29 6.76 -2.77
N GLU A 60 7.19 7.55 -3.85
CA GLU A 60 7.06 9.01 -3.76
C GLU A 60 5.83 9.41 -2.93
N LYS A 61 4.68 8.78 -3.18
CA LYS A 61 3.45 9.06 -2.44
C LYS A 61 3.60 8.75 -0.95
N LEU A 62 4.24 7.63 -0.59
CA LEU A 62 4.49 7.28 0.80
C LEU A 62 5.38 8.31 1.50
N VAL A 63 6.51 8.67 0.88
CA VAL A 63 7.45 9.66 1.43
C VAL A 63 6.79 11.04 1.56
N ARG A 64 5.97 11.42 0.58
CA ARG A 64 5.22 12.68 0.63
C ARG A 64 4.25 12.70 1.81
N LEU A 65 3.47 11.63 2.00
CA LEU A 65 2.53 11.52 3.13
C LEU A 65 3.26 11.54 4.47
N GLU A 66 4.41 10.86 4.59
CA GLU A 66 5.25 10.90 5.79
C GLU A 66 5.75 12.32 6.07
N THR A 67 6.24 13.01 5.04
CA THR A 67 6.72 14.39 5.17
C THR A 67 5.60 15.35 5.58
N GLU A 68 4.42 15.22 4.98
CA GLU A 68 3.24 16.01 5.33
C GLU A 68 2.82 15.75 6.79
N ASN A 69 2.81 14.49 7.23
CA ASN A 69 2.51 14.13 8.61
C ASN A 69 3.51 14.75 9.59
N LEU A 70 4.82 14.60 9.34
CA LEU A 70 5.87 15.22 10.16
C LEU A 70 5.73 16.75 10.21
N GLN A 71 5.33 17.37 9.10
CA GLN A 71 5.07 18.80 9.05
C GLN A 71 3.86 19.19 9.90
N PHE A 72 2.77 18.41 9.86
CA PHE A 72 1.61 18.63 10.73
C PHE A 72 1.96 18.47 12.20
N GLU A 73 2.72 17.43 12.55
CA GLU A 73 3.19 17.20 13.92
C GLU A 73 4.06 18.36 14.43
N GLN A 74 5.00 18.82 13.60
CA GLN A 74 5.82 19.98 13.93
C GLN A 74 4.96 21.24 14.12
N ASN A 75 3.97 21.47 13.26
CA ASN A 75 3.06 22.61 13.37
C ASN A 75 2.19 22.53 14.63
N TYR A 76 1.73 21.33 14.98
CA TYR A 76 1.00 21.08 16.22
C TYR A 76 1.84 21.45 17.45
N TYR A 77 3.10 21.01 17.51
CA TYR A 77 3.99 21.36 18.62
C TYR A 77 4.38 22.84 18.68
N LYS A 78 4.33 23.54 17.54
CA LYS A 78 4.53 24.99 17.48
C LYS A 78 3.26 25.79 17.76
N SER A 79 2.10 25.15 17.82
CA SER A 79 0.84 25.84 18.04
C SER A 79 0.78 26.46 19.43
N ASN A 80 0.15 27.63 19.54
CA ASN A 80 0.00 28.33 20.83
C ASN A 80 -0.77 27.47 21.84
N GLU A 81 -1.75 26.70 21.39
CA GLU A 81 -2.53 25.79 22.23
C GLU A 81 -1.67 24.70 22.84
N TYR A 82 -0.81 24.06 22.04
CA TYR A 82 0.10 23.05 22.58
C TYR A 82 1.10 23.67 23.58
N LEU A 83 1.67 24.83 23.23
CA LEU A 83 2.59 25.54 24.10
C LEU A 83 1.94 26.01 25.41
N SER A 84 0.69 26.48 25.36
CA SER A 84 -0.06 26.92 26.54
C SER A 84 -0.42 25.73 27.44
N LEU A 85 -0.89 24.62 26.88
CA LEU A 85 -1.15 23.38 27.62
C LEU A 85 0.11 22.82 28.27
N GLU A 86 1.23 22.81 27.55
CA GLU A 86 2.50 22.30 28.08
C GLU A 86 3.07 23.23 29.16
N ALA A 87 2.93 24.55 29.01
CA ALA A 87 3.28 25.53 30.05
C ALA A 87 2.41 25.35 31.31
N LYS A 88 1.09 25.15 31.13
CA LYS A 88 0.15 24.80 32.22
C LYS A 88 0.60 23.53 32.95
N ARG A 89 0.93 22.48 32.20
CA ARG A 89 1.33 21.17 32.75
C ARG A 89 2.67 21.21 33.48
N ARG A 90 3.68 21.88 32.93
CA ARG A 90 5.05 21.86 33.49
C ARG A 90 5.27 22.88 34.58
N LEU A 91 4.72 24.07 34.41
CA LEU A 91 5.02 25.20 35.28
C LEU A 91 3.87 25.53 36.23
N GLY A 92 2.69 24.92 36.03
CA GLY A 92 1.48 25.26 36.79
C GLY A 92 0.98 26.68 36.52
N LEU A 93 1.45 27.31 35.43
CA LEU A 93 1.00 28.64 35.02
C LEU A 93 -0.40 28.55 34.41
N ALA A 94 -1.27 29.49 34.73
CA ALA A 94 -2.57 29.65 34.10
C ALA A 94 -2.55 30.88 33.17
N GLU A 95 -3.38 30.87 32.13
CA GLU A 95 -3.51 32.06 31.28
C GLU A 95 -4.27 33.19 32.01
N PRO A 96 -4.11 34.45 31.57
CA PRO A 96 -4.80 35.57 32.20
C PRO A 96 -6.32 35.37 32.22
N GLY A 97 -6.90 35.17 33.41
CA GLY A 97 -8.34 34.91 33.61
C GLY A 97 -8.68 33.48 34.05
N GLU A 98 -7.76 32.53 33.94
CA GLU A 98 -7.92 31.18 34.48
C GLU A 98 -7.45 31.09 35.94
N LYS A 99 -8.17 30.31 36.78
CA LYS A 99 -7.77 30.01 38.16
C LYS A 99 -7.22 28.58 38.25
N ALA A 100 -5.93 28.45 38.55
CA ALA A 100 -5.34 27.15 38.89
C ALA A 100 -5.76 26.73 40.31
N LEU A 101 -6.45 25.59 40.43
CA LEU A 101 -6.83 25.00 41.71
C LEU A 101 -5.78 23.97 42.14
N ILE A 102 -5.00 24.29 43.17
CA ILE A 102 -4.03 23.34 43.74
C ILE A 102 -4.79 22.43 44.72
N LEU A 103 -4.98 21.17 44.32
CA LEU A 103 -5.65 20.16 45.14
C LEU A 103 -4.62 19.44 46.03
N PRO A 104 -4.97 19.13 47.29
CA PRO A 104 -4.15 18.24 48.12
C PRO A 104 -4.10 16.85 47.49
N PRO A 105 -3.07 16.03 47.80
CA PRO A 105 -2.97 14.68 47.26
C PRO A 105 -4.23 13.87 47.58
N ASN A 106 -4.80 13.22 46.55
CA ASN A 106 -6.00 12.39 46.69
C ASN A 106 -5.81 11.36 47.82
N SER A 107 -6.87 11.18 48.62
CA SER A 107 -6.91 10.21 49.71
C SER A 107 -6.75 8.77 49.19
N ALA A 108 -6.32 7.86 50.06
CA ALA A 108 -6.12 6.46 49.68
C ALA A 108 -7.40 5.79 49.16
N ALA A 109 -8.56 6.19 49.69
CA ALA A 109 -9.87 5.72 49.22
C ALA A 109 -10.14 6.15 47.76
N VAL A 110 -9.95 7.43 47.43
CA VAL A 110 -10.16 7.95 46.06
C VAL A 110 -9.19 7.30 45.07
N LYS A 111 -7.93 7.09 45.47
CA LYS A 111 -6.97 6.37 44.62
C LYS A 111 -7.34 4.91 44.37
N ALA A 112 -7.92 4.24 45.36
CA ALA A 112 -8.42 2.87 45.20
C ALA A 112 -9.66 2.84 44.29
N GLU A 113 -10.55 3.83 44.41
CA GLU A 113 -11.70 4.01 43.52
C GLU A 113 -11.28 4.29 42.06
N ASP A 114 -10.27 5.13 41.84
CA ASP A 114 -9.72 5.42 40.50
C ASP A 114 -9.10 4.16 39.87
N GLN A 115 -8.39 3.35 40.66
CA GLN A 115 -7.83 2.07 40.20
C GLN A 115 -8.92 1.02 39.91
N ALA A 116 -9.98 0.99 40.72
CA ALA A 116 -11.15 0.16 40.46
C ALA A 116 -11.89 0.63 39.20
N SER A 117 -12.00 1.94 38.97
CA SER A 117 -12.63 2.58 37.82
C SER A 117 -11.89 2.30 36.51
N GLN A 118 -10.55 2.27 36.54
CA GLN A 118 -9.72 1.85 35.39
C GLN A 118 -9.94 0.38 34.98
N SER A 119 -10.47 -0.44 35.89
CA SER A 119 -10.80 -1.84 35.61
C SER A 119 -12.16 -2.01 34.90
N TYR A 120 -13.02 -0.99 34.93
CA TYR A 120 -14.30 -1.01 34.20
C TYR A 120 -14.13 -0.76 32.70
N ASP A 121 -13.09 -0.06 32.25
CA ASP A 121 -12.79 0.11 30.82
C ASP A 121 -11.98 -1.05 30.22
N ALA A 122 -11.17 -1.74 31.03
CA ALA A 122 -10.48 -2.97 30.61
C ALA A 122 -11.47 -4.12 30.32
N SER A 123 -12.66 -4.09 30.91
CA SER A 123 -13.71 -5.09 30.71
C SER A 123 -14.53 -4.88 29.41
N ARG A 124 -14.35 -3.75 28.72
CA ARG A 124 -14.89 -3.51 27.37
C ARG A 124 -13.94 -3.93 26.25
N VAL A 125 -12.70 -4.28 26.57
CA VAL A 125 -11.81 -4.96 25.64
C VAL A 125 -12.19 -6.44 25.67
N SER A 126 -13.25 -6.78 24.95
CA SER A 126 -13.62 -8.15 24.65
C SER A 126 -12.36 -8.92 24.23
N THR A 127 -12.00 -9.95 25.00
CA THR A 127 -10.94 -10.92 24.68
C THR A 127 -11.33 -11.83 23.51
N THR A 128 -12.06 -11.29 22.55
CA THR A 128 -12.43 -11.95 21.31
C THR A 128 -11.57 -11.31 20.25
N ILE A 129 -10.77 -12.13 19.56
CA ILE A 129 -10.01 -11.76 18.37
C ILE A 129 -10.86 -10.78 17.55
N PRO A 130 -10.40 -9.54 17.31
CA PRO A 130 -11.21 -8.56 16.59
C PRO A 130 -11.57 -9.16 15.23
N PRO A 131 -12.86 -9.18 14.84
CA PRO A 131 -13.26 -9.70 13.54
C PRO A 131 -12.52 -8.91 12.44
N PRO A 132 -12.22 -9.54 11.30
CA PRO A 132 -11.50 -8.89 10.21
C PRO A 132 -12.17 -7.55 9.83
N PRO A 133 -11.42 -6.54 9.36
CA PRO A 133 -11.93 -5.18 9.17
C PRO A 133 -13.24 -5.08 8.37
N LEU A 134 -13.45 -5.95 7.36
CA LEU A 134 -14.67 -5.98 6.55
C LEU A 134 -15.91 -6.37 7.37
N GLU A 135 -15.80 -7.35 8.26
CA GLU A 135 -16.91 -7.77 9.11
C GLU A 135 -17.34 -6.64 10.06
N GLN A 136 -16.38 -5.87 10.57
CA GLN A 136 -16.65 -4.68 11.37
C GLN A 136 -17.41 -3.61 10.57
N TRP A 137 -17.05 -3.39 9.31
CA TRP A 137 -17.75 -2.44 8.43
C TRP A 137 -19.15 -2.91 8.06
N ILE A 138 -19.35 -4.20 7.81
CA ILE A 138 -20.67 -4.75 7.51
C ILE A 138 -21.58 -4.68 8.73
N ASP A 139 -21.08 -5.03 9.91
CA ASP A 139 -21.82 -4.86 11.16
C ASP A 139 -22.12 -3.39 11.44
N PHE A 140 -21.18 -2.47 11.21
CA PHE A 140 -21.44 -1.04 11.36
C PHE A 140 -22.55 -0.53 10.41
N LEU A 141 -22.54 -0.97 9.16
CA LEU A 141 -23.49 -0.49 8.15
C LEU A 141 -24.87 -1.14 8.24
N PHE A 142 -24.96 -2.36 8.78
CA PHE A 142 -26.18 -3.17 8.70
C PHE A 142 -26.64 -3.79 10.02
N ALA A 143 -25.85 -3.75 11.09
CA ALA A 143 -26.29 -4.23 12.41
C ALA A 143 -27.09 -3.12 13.12
N ASN A 144 -28.41 -3.25 13.10
CA ASN A 144 -29.30 -2.50 13.99
C ASN A 144 -29.24 -3.11 15.41
N LYS A 145 -28.12 -2.93 16.12
CA LYS A 145 -28.01 -3.29 17.53
C LYS A 145 -27.58 -2.07 18.34
N PRO A 146 -28.42 -1.54 19.24
CA PRO A 146 -28.00 -0.53 20.18
C PRO A 146 -27.03 -1.15 21.19
N HIS A 147 -25.77 -0.72 21.14
CA HIS A 147 -24.80 -1.00 22.20
C HIS A 147 -25.13 -0.06 23.37
N LEU A 148 -25.86 -0.57 24.36
CA LEU A 148 -25.96 -0.02 25.72
C LEU A 148 -24.96 -0.74 26.62
#